data_AF-A0A1I5RVY6-F1
#
_entry.id   AF-A0A1I5RVY6-F1
#
_cell.length_a   1.000
_cell.length_b   1.000
_cell.length_c   1.000
_cell.angle_alpha   90.00
_cell.angle_beta   90.00
_cell.angle_gamma   90.00
#
_symmetry.space_group_name_H-M   'P 1'
#
loop_
_entity.id
_entity.type
_entity.pdbx_description
1 polymer ?
#
loop_
_entity_poly.entity_id
_entity_poly.type
_entity_poly.pdbx_seq_one_letter_code
_entity_poly.pdbx_strand_id
1 'polypeptide(L)'
;MSLIFIDKIPANLRTEFEKKLRAVCTNLKIRNPNWLMALMWAESRFIPTAKAPDSSATGLIQFLESTASEIGYSTAQIAKMNVVEQLVPVEKYLSLQIKRYGMPDNGYELYELVHYPAAYKKANSFVLYSKGSAAYNANKLDYDKDGNVTVFELKTFLEKSINPYYDTSFLNQTESGQNVNQFIQGVPNFLLWLVVISFFFFTGFSLLKPGSWKAFRIMLVGMFKR
;
A
#
# COMPACT_ATOMS: atom_id res chain seq x y z
N MET A 1 7.04 -4.17 8.69
CA MET A 1 6.91 -2.89 9.45
C MET A 1 5.64 -2.94 10.29
N SER A 2 5.54 -2.22 11.42
CA SER A 2 4.27 -2.15 12.19
C SER A 2 3.20 -1.44 11.35
N LEU A 3 1.95 -1.88 11.44
CA LEU A 3 0.83 -1.20 10.80
C LEU A 3 0.53 0.12 11.54
N ILE A 4 0.32 1.21 10.80
CA ILE A 4 -0.19 2.47 11.36
C ILE A 4 -1.61 2.26 11.89
N PHE A 5 -2.03 2.99 12.92
CA PHE A 5 -3.36 2.92 13.53
C PHE A 5 -3.79 1.52 14.01
N ILE A 6 -2.88 0.54 14.11
CA ILE A 6 -3.24 -0.81 14.55
C ILE A 6 -3.78 -0.82 16.00
N ASP A 7 -3.41 0.17 16.79
CA ASP A 7 -3.93 0.43 18.13
C ASP A 7 -5.42 0.83 18.13
N LYS A 8 -5.93 1.37 17.00
CA LYS A 8 -7.35 1.73 16.81
C LYS A 8 -8.25 0.53 16.56
N ILE A 9 -7.67 -0.62 16.21
CA ILE A 9 -8.41 -1.87 16.09
C ILE A 9 -8.66 -2.45 17.49
N PRO A 10 -9.88 -2.94 17.80
CA PRO A 10 -10.20 -3.59 19.07
C PRO A 10 -9.16 -4.66 19.41
N ALA A 11 -8.66 -4.64 20.65
CA ALA A 11 -7.52 -5.45 21.07
C ALA A 11 -7.74 -6.96 20.82
N ASN A 12 -8.96 -7.45 21.02
CA ASN A 12 -9.35 -8.84 20.79
C ASN A 12 -9.39 -9.26 19.30
N LEU A 13 -9.43 -8.29 18.38
CA LEU A 13 -9.45 -8.53 16.92
C LEU A 13 -8.13 -8.17 16.23
N ARG A 14 -7.22 -7.47 16.91
CA ARG A 14 -6.04 -6.84 16.32
C ARG A 14 -5.12 -7.81 15.58
N THR A 15 -4.79 -8.94 16.19
CA THR A 15 -3.91 -9.96 15.59
C THR A 15 -4.54 -10.58 14.35
N GLU A 16 -5.84 -10.89 14.40
CA GLU A 16 -6.56 -11.45 13.27
C GLU A 16 -6.70 -10.44 12.13
N PHE A 17 -7.02 -9.19 12.48
CA PHE A 17 -7.10 -8.08 11.54
C PHE A 17 -5.77 -7.87 10.81
N GLU A 18 -4.64 -7.76 11.53
CA GLU A 18 -3.33 -7.59 10.92
C GLU A 18 -3.00 -8.74 9.97
N LYS A 19 -3.18 -9.99 10.44
CA LYS A 19 -2.91 -11.19 9.63
C LYS A 19 -3.73 -11.16 8.34
N LYS A 20 -5.02 -10.88 8.43
CA LYS A 20 -5.93 -10.88 7.27
C LYS A 20 -5.65 -9.70 6.34
N LEU A 21 -5.39 -8.51 6.86
CA LEU A 21 -5.06 -7.34 6.03
C LEU A 21 -3.77 -7.56 5.24
N ARG A 22 -2.75 -8.16 5.85
CA ARG A 22 -1.51 -8.55 5.15
C ARG A 22 -1.75 -9.62 4.09
N ALA A 23 -2.65 -10.57 4.35
CA ALA A 23 -3.05 -11.56 3.35
C ALA A 23 -3.75 -10.89 2.16
N VAL A 24 -4.69 -9.98 2.40
CA VAL A 24 -5.35 -9.17 1.35
C VAL A 24 -4.30 -8.42 0.51
N CYS A 25 -3.36 -7.73 1.15
CA CYS A 25 -2.33 -6.99 0.43
C CYS A 25 -1.43 -7.93 -0.41
N THR A 26 -1.06 -9.09 0.15
CA THR A 26 -0.28 -10.12 -0.57
C THR A 26 -1.04 -10.63 -1.80
N ASN A 27 -2.31 -11.01 -1.64
CA ASN A 27 -3.15 -11.54 -2.71
C ASN A 27 -3.33 -10.54 -3.85
N LEU A 28 -3.52 -9.26 -3.50
CA LEU A 28 -3.72 -8.17 -4.44
C LEU A 28 -2.41 -7.53 -4.93
N LYS A 29 -1.25 -8.00 -4.46
CA LYS A 29 0.08 -7.43 -4.76
C LYS A 29 0.21 -5.95 -4.38
N ILE A 30 -0.56 -5.50 -3.38
CA ILE A 30 -0.43 -4.16 -2.81
C ILE A 30 0.87 -4.12 -2.03
N ARG A 31 1.78 -3.25 -2.48
CA ARG A 31 3.18 -3.24 -2.03
C ARG A 31 3.39 -2.75 -0.61
N ASN A 32 2.43 -2.05 -0.03
CA ASN A 32 2.52 -1.55 1.34
C ASN A 32 1.17 -1.66 2.07
N PRO A 33 1.06 -2.53 3.09
CA PRO A 33 -0.16 -2.66 3.89
C PRO A 33 -0.64 -1.35 4.55
N ASN A 34 0.26 -0.41 4.84
CA ASN A 34 -0.12 0.88 5.43
C ASN A 34 -0.93 1.76 4.46
N TRP A 35 -0.89 1.51 3.15
CA TRP A 35 -1.80 2.19 2.21
C TRP A 35 -3.25 1.83 2.48
N LEU A 36 -3.54 0.56 2.76
CA LEU A 36 -4.89 0.10 3.08
C LEU A 36 -5.33 0.59 4.46
N MET A 37 -4.40 0.68 5.43
CA MET A 37 -4.66 1.31 6.73
C MET A 37 -5.02 2.79 6.58
N ALA A 38 -4.28 3.54 5.76
CA ALA A 38 -4.54 4.94 5.49
C ALA A 38 -5.90 5.17 4.84
N LEU A 39 -6.25 4.35 3.84
CA LEU A 39 -7.55 4.36 3.18
C LEU A 39 -8.69 4.16 4.20
N MET A 40 -8.66 3.08 4.99
CA MET A 40 -9.73 2.80 5.96
C MET A 40 -9.84 3.87 7.04
N TRP A 41 -8.71 4.45 7.44
CA TRP A 41 -8.68 5.55 8.38
C TRP A 41 -9.34 6.81 7.80
N ALA A 42 -9.03 7.18 6.56
CA ALA A 42 -9.61 8.35 5.89
C ALA A 42 -11.13 8.19 5.66
N GLU A 43 -11.57 7.00 5.29
CA GLU A 43 -12.98 6.72 4.96
C GLU A 43 -13.90 6.60 6.17
N SER A 44 -13.45 5.95 7.24
CA SER A 44 -14.35 5.56 8.34
C SER A 44 -13.72 5.56 9.73
N ARG A 45 -12.44 5.91 9.85
CA ARG A 45 -11.68 5.77 11.11
C ARG A 45 -11.73 4.35 11.68
N PHE A 46 -11.74 3.34 10.80
CA PHE A 46 -11.93 1.91 11.13
C PHE A 46 -13.27 1.55 11.79
N ILE A 47 -14.30 2.41 11.68
CA ILE A 47 -15.62 2.14 12.24
C ILE A 47 -16.42 1.31 11.22
N PRO A 48 -16.64 0.00 11.46
CA PRO A 48 -17.28 -0.88 10.48
C PRO A 48 -18.77 -0.56 10.27
N THR A 49 -19.41 0.12 11.22
CA THR A 49 -20.81 0.53 11.15
C THR A 49 -20.99 1.96 10.64
N ALA A 50 -19.91 2.67 10.28
CA ALA A 50 -19.99 4.05 9.82
C ALA A 50 -20.84 4.14 8.56
N LYS A 51 -21.80 5.05 8.56
CA LYS A 51 -22.66 5.37 7.43
C LYS A 51 -22.64 6.88 7.19
N ALA A 52 -22.28 7.29 5.97
CA ALA A 52 -22.30 8.69 5.61
C ALA A 52 -23.76 9.22 5.60
N PRO A 53 -24.02 10.42 6.14
CA PRO A 53 -25.30 11.09 5.98
C PRO A 53 -25.65 11.25 4.49
N ASP A 54 -26.94 11.13 4.18
CA ASP A 54 -27.47 11.37 2.82
C ASP A 54 -26.86 10.48 1.71
N SER A 55 -26.20 9.38 2.08
CA SER A 55 -25.59 8.43 1.15
C SER A 55 -25.74 6.96 1.61
N SER A 56 -25.57 6.03 0.67
CA SER A 56 -25.44 4.60 0.98
C SER A 56 -24.07 4.21 1.53
N ALA A 57 -23.06 5.08 1.40
CA ALA A 57 -21.68 4.83 1.84
C ALA A 57 -21.62 4.23 3.26
N THR A 58 -21.09 3.01 3.37
CA THR A 58 -21.10 2.21 4.60
C THR A 58 -19.81 1.41 4.80
N GLY A 59 -19.35 1.32 6.05
CA GLY A 59 -18.26 0.44 6.46
C GLY A 59 -16.85 0.99 6.23
N LEU A 60 -15.85 0.11 6.31
CA LEU A 60 -14.44 0.48 6.44
C LEU A 60 -13.93 1.38 5.32
N ILE A 61 -14.42 1.14 4.10
CA ILE A 61 -14.07 1.92 2.90
C ILE A 61 -15.29 2.61 2.27
N GLN A 62 -16.35 2.80 3.07
CA GLN A 62 -17.57 3.54 2.67
C GLN A 62 -18.22 3.04 1.36
N PHE A 63 -18.48 1.73 1.28
CA PHE A 63 -19.13 1.11 0.13
C PHE A 63 -20.48 1.78 -0.20
N LEU A 64 -20.66 2.20 -1.44
CA LEU A 64 -21.99 2.54 -1.97
C LEU A 64 -22.81 1.27 -2.19
N GLU A 65 -24.14 1.38 -2.18
CA GLU A 65 -25.03 0.21 -2.36
C GLU A 65 -24.80 -0.47 -3.73
N SER A 66 -24.61 0.34 -4.78
CA SER A 66 -24.29 -0.15 -6.12
C SER A 66 -22.96 -0.92 -6.13
N THR A 67 -21.95 -0.37 -5.46
CA THR A 67 -20.63 -0.99 -5.33
C THR A 67 -20.68 -2.28 -4.54
N ALA A 68 -21.38 -2.30 -3.41
CA ALA A 68 -21.58 -3.51 -2.60
C ALA A 68 -22.28 -4.60 -3.43
N SER A 69 -23.35 -4.23 -4.16
CA SER A 69 -24.12 -5.15 -4.99
C SER A 69 -23.26 -5.82 -6.06
N GLU A 70 -22.37 -5.04 -6.68
CA GLU A 70 -21.46 -5.51 -7.72
C GLU A 70 -20.48 -6.59 -7.24
N ILE A 71 -20.10 -6.58 -5.97
CA ILE A 71 -19.24 -7.59 -5.35
C ILE A 71 -20.03 -8.66 -4.57
N GLY A 72 -21.36 -8.67 -4.71
CA GLY A 72 -22.26 -9.67 -4.16
C GLY A 72 -22.66 -9.45 -2.70
N TYR A 73 -22.70 -8.20 -2.24
CA TYR A 73 -23.16 -7.81 -0.89
C TYR A 73 -24.17 -6.66 -0.95
N SER A 74 -24.83 -6.37 0.17
CA SER A 74 -25.53 -5.10 0.39
C SER A 74 -24.85 -4.28 1.48
N THR A 75 -25.08 -2.97 1.55
CA THR A 75 -24.55 -2.16 2.66
C THR A 75 -25.13 -2.61 4.00
N ALA A 76 -26.36 -3.12 4.02
CA ALA A 76 -26.98 -3.71 5.21
C ALA A 76 -26.29 -4.99 5.70
N GLN A 77 -25.74 -5.80 4.79
CA GLN A 77 -24.90 -6.95 5.16
C GLN A 77 -23.54 -6.48 5.68
N ILE A 78 -22.90 -5.53 4.99
CA ILE A 78 -21.60 -4.97 5.38
C ILE A 78 -21.66 -4.31 6.76
N ALA A 79 -22.72 -3.55 7.05
CA ALA A 79 -22.92 -2.89 8.34
C ALA A 79 -23.01 -3.85 9.54
N LYS A 80 -23.31 -5.14 9.31
CA LYS A 80 -23.36 -6.17 10.36
C LYS A 80 -22.01 -6.85 10.60
N MET A 81 -21.04 -6.63 9.71
CA MET A 81 -19.71 -7.22 9.80
C MET A 81 -18.82 -6.41 10.73
N ASN A 82 -17.96 -7.08 11.47
CA ASN A 82 -16.87 -6.45 12.21
C ASN A 82 -15.72 -6.04 11.27
N VAL A 83 -14.71 -5.36 11.83
CA VAL A 83 -13.55 -4.85 11.10
C VAL A 83 -12.73 -5.93 10.37
N VAL A 84 -12.68 -7.16 10.89
CA VAL A 84 -11.98 -8.29 10.25
C VAL A 84 -12.83 -8.91 9.14
N GLU A 85 -14.12 -9.07 9.37
CA GLU A 85 -15.06 -9.64 8.40
C GLU A 85 -15.14 -8.77 7.14
N GLN A 86 -15.19 -7.45 7.29
CA GLN A 86 -15.22 -6.51 6.17
C GLN A 86 -13.97 -6.56 5.27
N LEU A 87 -12.85 -7.13 5.71
CA LEU A 87 -11.69 -7.33 4.83
C LEU A 87 -11.99 -8.22 3.62
N VAL A 88 -13.02 -9.08 3.68
CA VAL A 88 -13.44 -9.91 2.54
C VAL A 88 -14.09 -9.09 1.42
N PRO A 89 -15.16 -8.29 1.66
CA PRO A 89 -15.68 -7.39 0.62
C PRO A 89 -14.66 -6.34 0.19
N VAL A 90 -13.78 -5.87 1.09
CA VAL A 90 -12.69 -4.94 0.72
C VAL A 90 -11.76 -5.58 -0.31
N GLU A 91 -11.29 -6.81 -0.10
CA GLU A 91 -10.44 -7.51 -1.05
C GLU A 91 -11.12 -7.69 -2.41
N LYS A 92 -12.39 -8.12 -2.42
CA LYS A 92 -13.17 -8.28 -3.65
C LYS A 92 -13.31 -6.98 -4.43
N TYR A 93 -13.61 -5.88 -3.75
CA TYR A 93 -13.74 -4.58 -4.39
C TYR A 93 -12.41 -4.07 -4.94
N LEU A 94 -11.34 -4.12 -4.14
CA LEU A 94 -10.02 -3.70 -4.59
C LEU A 94 -9.53 -4.55 -5.77
N SER A 95 -9.78 -5.86 -5.76
CA SER A 95 -9.49 -6.74 -6.91
C SER A 95 -10.21 -6.26 -8.18
N LEU A 96 -11.50 -5.92 -8.06
CA LEU A 96 -12.29 -5.40 -9.17
C LEU A 96 -11.77 -4.05 -9.68
N GLN A 97 -11.45 -3.12 -8.78
CA GLN A 97 -10.89 -1.82 -9.15
C GLN A 97 -9.52 -1.95 -9.82
N ILE A 98 -8.63 -2.77 -9.27
CA ILE A 98 -7.30 -3.05 -9.87
C ILE A 98 -7.45 -3.69 -11.25
N LYS A 99 -8.43 -4.57 -11.44
CA LYS A 99 -8.72 -5.16 -12.77
C LYS A 99 -9.19 -4.11 -13.77
N ARG A 100 -9.95 -3.10 -13.34
CA ARG A 100 -10.52 -2.05 -14.20
C ARG A 100 -9.54 -0.95 -14.56
N TYR A 101 -8.80 -0.48 -13.57
CA TYR A 101 -7.97 0.72 -13.67
C TYR A 101 -6.47 0.42 -13.64
N GLY A 102 -6.07 -0.79 -13.23
CA GLY A 102 -4.68 -1.20 -13.08
C GLY A 102 -4.18 -1.09 -11.63
N MET A 103 -2.94 -1.52 -11.42
CA MET A 103 -2.30 -1.51 -10.09
C MET A 103 -1.98 -0.07 -9.66
N PRO A 104 -2.34 0.33 -8.42
CA PRO A 104 -1.88 1.59 -7.86
C PRO A 104 -0.39 1.54 -7.55
N ASP A 105 0.31 2.60 -7.89
CA ASP A 105 1.75 2.69 -7.66
C ASP A 105 2.12 3.14 -6.25
N ASN A 106 1.19 3.83 -5.57
CA ASN A 106 1.38 4.44 -4.26
C ASN A 106 0.05 4.47 -3.48
N GLY A 107 0.11 4.88 -2.21
CA GLY A 107 -1.05 4.96 -1.32
C GLY A 107 -2.08 6.02 -1.73
N TYR A 108 -1.67 7.08 -2.44
CA TYR A 108 -2.60 8.07 -2.98
C TYR A 108 -3.46 7.46 -4.08
N GLU A 109 -2.85 6.73 -5.01
CA GLU A 109 -3.58 6.05 -6.09
C GLU A 109 -4.51 4.96 -5.56
N LEU A 110 -4.12 4.23 -4.50
CA LEU A 110 -5.02 3.28 -3.85
C LEU A 110 -6.24 4.00 -3.24
N TYR A 111 -6.01 5.15 -2.61
CA TYR A 111 -7.09 5.97 -2.07
C TYR A 111 -8.01 6.51 -3.19
N GLU A 112 -7.43 7.04 -4.27
CA GLU A 112 -8.16 7.52 -5.44
C GLU A 112 -9.04 6.43 -6.08
N LEU A 113 -8.53 5.18 -6.21
CA LEU A 113 -9.30 4.05 -6.73
C LEU A 113 -10.57 3.74 -5.94
N VAL A 114 -10.65 4.17 -4.68
CA VAL A 114 -11.77 3.88 -3.80
C VAL A 114 -12.64 5.12 -3.60
N HIS A 115 -12.04 6.22 -3.15
CA HIS A 115 -12.74 7.44 -2.79
C HIS A 115 -13.24 8.22 -4.02
N TYR A 116 -12.40 8.33 -5.05
CA TYR A 116 -12.71 9.15 -6.22
C TYR A 116 -12.03 8.61 -7.50
N PRO A 117 -12.55 7.53 -8.11
CA PRO A 117 -11.86 6.85 -9.22
C PRO A 117 -11.54 7.75 -10.43
N ALA A 118 -12.26 8.86 -10.61
CA ALA A 118 -11.96 9.84 -11.66
C ALA A 118 -10.62 10.58 -11.46
N ALA A 119 -10.07 10.59 -10.23
CA ALA A 119 -8.77 11.16 -9.90
C ALA A 119 -7.60 10.23 -10.25
N TYR A 120 -7.86 8.92 -10.39
CA TYR A 120 -6.82 7.92 -10.51
C TYR A 120 -5.91 8.17 -11.72
N LYS A 121 -4.59 8.24 -11.45
CA LYS A 121 -3.52 8.52 -12.43
C LYS A 121 -3.70 9.84 -13.19
N LYS A 122 -4.43 10.79 -12.62
CA LYS A 122 -4.50 12.16 -13.11
C LYS A 122 -3.40 13.02 -12.48
N ALA A 123 -3.02 14.08 -13.19
CA ALA A 123 -2.09 15.06 -12.68
C ALA A 123 -2.69 15.79 -11.47
N ASN A 124 -1.82 16.29 -10.58
CA ASN A 124 -2.24 17.04 -9.39
C ASN A 124 -3.13 18.25 -9.73
N SER A 125 -2.94 18.88 -10.89
CA SER A 125 -3.73 20.03 -11.36
C SER A 125 -5.08 19.66 -11.99
N PHE A 126 -5.42 18.38 -12.09
CA PHE A 126 -6.69 17.95 -12.66
C PHE A 126 -7.84 18.33 -11.72
N VAL A 127 -8.82 19.06 -12.25
CA VAL A 127 -10.01 19.51 -11.51
C VAL A 127 -11.02 18.36 -11.44
N LEU A 128 -11.41 17.99 -10.22
CA LEU A 128 -12.40 16.96 -9.92
C LEU A 128 -13.82 17.53 -9.93
N TYR A 129 -13.98 18.73 -9.37
CA TYR A 129 -15.22 19.48 -9.32
C TYR A 129 -14.95 20.94 -9.00
N SER A 130 -15.87 21.83 -9.38
CA SER A 130 -15.76 23.27 -9.16
C SER A 130 -16.97 23.81 -8.40
N LYS A 131 -16.80 25.01 -7.85
CA LYS A 131 -17.84 25.78 -7.16
C LYS A 131 -19.10 25.88 -8.00
N GLY A 132 -20.24 25.62 -7.38
CA GLY A 132 -21.56 25.55 -8.03
C GLY A 132 -22.02 24.13 -8.37
N SER A 133 -21.13 23.14 -8.35
CA SER A 133 -21.51 21.73 -8.47
C SER A 133 -22.05 21.15 -7.15
N ALA A 134 -22.87 20.10 -7.23
CA ALA A 134 -23.32 19.35 -6.05
C ALA A 134 -22.13 18.71 -5.30
N ALA A 135 -21.12 18.21 -6.01
CA ALA A 135 -19.91 17.62 -5.44
C ALA A 135 -19.12 18.64 -4.59
N TYR A 136 -18.97 19.87 -5.06
CA TYR A 136 -18.32 20.95 -4.31
C TYR A 136 -19.12 21.34 -3.05
N ASN A 137 -20.44 21.18 -3.08
CA ASN A 137 -21.28 21.46 -1.91
C ASN A 137 -21.21 20.35 -0.86
N ALA A 138 -21.15 19.10 -1.30
CA ALA A 138 -21.04 17.94 -0.42
C ALA A 138 -19.63 17.78 0.17
N ASN A 139 -18.58 18.10 -0.60
CA ASN A 139 -17.18 17.84 -0.23
C ASN A 139 -16.37 19.13 -0.22
N LYS A 140 -16.09 19.65 0.97
CA LYS A 140 -15.36 20.91 1.17
C LYS A 140 -13.86 20.67 1.28
N LEU A 141 -13.23 20.38 0.13
CA LEU A 141 -11.79 20.13 0.03
C LEU A 141 -11.00 21.28 -0.62
N ASP A 142 -11.66 22.37 -1.02
CA ASP A 142 -11.05 23.56 -1.62
C ASP A 142 -10.25 24.34 -0.57
N TYR A 143 -8.97 23.98 -0.42
CA TYR A 143 -8.10 24.47 0.65
C TYR A 143 -7.47 25.83 0.32
N ASP A 144 -7.21 26.09 -0.96
CA ASP A 144 -6.64 27.37 -1.41
C ASP A 144 -7.71 28.42 -1.78
N LYS A 145 -8.98 27.99 -1.85
CA LYS A 145 -10.18 28.82 -2.08
C LYS A 145 -10.23 29.41 -3.48
N ASP A 146 -9.65 28.73 -4.47
CA ASP A 146 -9.68 29.17 -5.88
C ASP A 146 -11.02 28.84 -6.59
N GLY A 147 -11.89 28.07 -5.94
CA GLY A 147 -13.19 27.66 -6.47
C GLY A 147 -13.16 26.35 -7.25
N ASN A 148 -12.03 25.65 -7.28
CA ASN A 148 -11.87 24.31 -7.81
C ASN A 148 -11.45 23.36 -6.69
N VAL A 149 -11.76 22.08 -6.86
CA VAL A 149 -11.12 21.01 -6.12
C VAL A 149 -10.34 20.14 -7.08
N THR A 150 -9.07 19.96 -6.78
CA THR A 150 -8.12 19.23 -7.60
C THR A 150 -7.70 17.89 -6.99
N VAL A 151 -7.01 17.07 -7.79
CA VAL A 151 -6.33 15.87 -7.30
C VAL A 151 -5.33 16.19 -6.18
N PHE A 152 -4.64 17.34 -6.27
CA PHE A 152 -3.73 17.78 -5.21
C PHE A 152 -4.43 17.94 -3.85
N GLU A 153 -5.63 18.52 -3.84
CA GLU A 153 -6.38 18.73 -2.61
C GLU A 153 -6.99 17.45 -2.07
N LEU A 154 -7.37 16.52 -2.95
CA LEU A 154 -7.74 15.17 -2.55
C LEU A 154 -6.58 14.44 -1.82
N LYS A 155 -5.35 14.54 -2.36
CA LYS A 155 -4.15 14.00 -1.70
C LYS A 155 -3.85 14.71 -0.38
N THR A 156 -4.02 16.03 -0.35
CA THR A 156 -3.86 16.84 0.86
C THR A 156 -4.86 16.44 1.95
N PHE A 157 -6.10 16.11 1.59
CA PHE A 157 -7.08 15.58 2.53
C PHE A 157 -6.61 14.27 3.16
N LEU A 158 -6.12 13.32 2.35
CA LEU A 158 -5.59 12.05 2.87
C LEU A 158 -4.44 12.30 3.85
N GLU A 159 -3.49 13.14 3.50
CA GLU A 159 -2.35 13.50 4.36
C GLU A 159 -2.79 14.14 5.68
N LYS A 160 -3.67 15.15 5.62
CA LYS A 160 -4.24 15.79 6.81
C LYS A 160 -5.04 14.83 7.67
N SER A 161 -5.63 13.79 7.08
CA SER A 161 -6.36 12.79 7.85
C SER A 161 -5.42 11.93 8.70
N ILE A 162 -4.15 11.78 8.30
CA ILE A 162 -3.11 10.94 8.92
C ILE A 162 -2.19 11.76 9.84
N ASN A 163 -1.82 12.97 9.44
CA ASN A 163 -1.05 13.92 10.22
C ASN A 163 -1.95 14.55 11.32
N PRO A 164 -1.52 14.65 12.60
CA PRO A 164 -0.15 14.49 13.10
C PRO A 164 0.19 13.11 13.69
N TYR A 165 -0.64 12.09 13.47
CA TYR A 165 -0.43 10.78 14.09
C TYR A 165 0.80 10.05 13.51
N TYR A 166 1.01 10.15 12.19
CA TYR A 166 2.12 9.51 11.49
C TYR A 166 2.68 10.40 10.39
N ASP A 167 3.97 10.21 10.08
CA ASP A 167 4.59 10.74 8.86
C ASP A 167 3.94 10.10 7.62
N THR A 168 3.73 10.88 6.56
CA THR A 168 2.99 10.44 5.36
C THR A 168 3.89 9.90 4.24
N SER A 169 5.21 9.86 4.42
CA SER A 169 6.14 9.41 3.37
C SER A 169 5.91 7.95 2.94
N PHE A 170 5.33 7.12 3.81
CA PHE A 170 4.96 5.73 3.48
C PHE A 170 3.95 5.66 2.33
N LEU A 171 3.18 6.71 2.06
CA LEU A 171 2.25 6.75 0.93
C LEU A 171 2.99 6.63 -0.40
N ASN A 172 4.21 7.16 -0.52
CA ASN A 172 5.04 7.02 -1.71
C ASN A 172 5.99 5.81 -1.69
N GLN A 173 6.07 5.09 -0.57
CA GLN A 173 7.00 3.97 -0.40
C GLN A 173 6.27 2.64 -0.54
N THR A 174 6.84 1.75 -1.34
CA THR A 174 6.56 0.31 -1.18
C THR A 174 7.01 -0.12 0.22
N GLU A 175 6.38 -1.12 0.86
CA GLU A 175 6.91 -1.66 2.11
C GLU A 175 8.35 -2.03 1.81
N SER A 176 9.29 -1.25 2.37
CA SER A 176 10.70 -1.43 2.13
C SER A 176 10.97 -2.86 2.54
N GLY A 177 11.23 -3.72 1.55
CA GLY A 177 11.61 -5.10 1.77
C GLY A 177 12.63 -5.08 2.88
N GLN A 178 12.41 -5.91 3.90
CA GLN A 178 13.22 -5.91 5.11
C GLN A 178 14.71 -5.77 4.75
N ASN A 179 15.17 -4.54 4.90
CA ASN A 179 16.54 -4.14 5.13
C ASN A 179 17.62 -4.94 4.34
N VAL A 180 17.86 -4.58 3.07
CA VAL A 180 19.21 -4.75 2.49
C VAL A 180 20.26 -4.14 3.43
N ASN A 181 19.89 -3.07 4.14
CA ASN A 181 20.72 -2.45 5.17
C ASN A 181 20.88 -3.27 6.47
N GLN A 182 19.98 -4.19 6.86
CA GLN A 182 20.16 -5.09 8.03
C GLN A 182 20.99 -6.30 7.62
N PHE A 183 20.81 -6.79 6.39
CA PHE A 183 21.70 -7.80 5.85
C PHE A 183 23.14 -7.27 5.77
N ILE A 184 23.35 -6.04 5.30
CA ILE A 184 24.67 -5.40 5.27
C ILE A 184 25.19 -5.04 6.68
N GLN A 185 24.35 -4.54 7.58
CA GLN A 185 24.78 -4.20 8.95
C GLN A 185 25.07 -5.43 9.82
N GLY A 186 24.51 -6.59 9.50
CA GLY A 186 24.79 -7.87 10.16
C GLY A 186 26.01 -8.62 9.60
N VAL A 187 26.56 -8.17 8.47
CA VAL A 187 27.74 -8.78 7.84
C VAL A 187 28.98 -7.96 8.24
N PRO A 188 29.92 -8.54 9.03
CA PRO A 188 31.19 -7.90 9.33
C PRO A 188 31.89 -7.37 8.06
N ASN A 189 32.42 -6.15 8.11
CA ASN A 189 33.07 -5.49 6.96
C ASN A 189 34.10 -6.38 6.23
N PHE A 190 34.78 -7.28 6.95
CA PHE A 190 35.77 -8.18 6.33
C PHE A 190 35.14 -9.16 5.32
N LEU A 191 33.88 -9.60 5.50
CA LEU A 191 33.20 -10.49 4.57
C LEU A 191 32.80 -9.75 3.28
N LEU A 192 32.42 -8.48 3.38
CA LEU A 192 32.19 -7.63 2.20
C LEU A 192 33.50 -7.43 1.42
N TRP A 193 34.61 -7.16 2.12
CA TRP A 193 35.94 -7.10 1.51
C TRP A 193 36.37 -8.43 0.91
N LEU A 194 36.05 -9.58 1.51
CA LEU A 194 36.35 -10.89 0.92
C LEU A 194 35.61 -11.12 -0.40
N VAL A 195 34.34 -10.71 -0.50
CA VAL A 195 33.58 -10.84 -1.76
C VAL A 195 34.17 -9.93 -2.83
N VAL A 196 34.49 -8.68 -2.49
CA VAL A 196 35.08 -7.70 -3.42
C VAL A 196 36.49 -8.16 -3.84
N ILE A 197 37.35 -8.53 -2.88
CA ILE A 197 38.69 -9.05 -3.17
C ILE A 197 38.60 -10.31 -4.01
N SER A 198 37.69 -11.24 -3.69
CA SER A 198 37.49 -12.44 -4.51
C SER A 198 37.07 -12.06 -5.92
N PHE A 199 36.11 -11.15 -6.10
CA PHE A 199 35.67 -10.69 -7.42
C PHE A 199 36.83 -10.08 -8.22
N PHE A 200 37.68 -9.24 -7.61
CA PHE A 200 38.85 -8.65 -8.27
C PHE A 200 40.01 -9.65 -8.47
N PHE A 201 40.23 -10.59 -7.56
CA PHE A 201 41.18 -11.69 -7.74
C PHE A 201 40.73 -12.59 -8.89
N PHE A 202 39.46 -12.96 -8.97
CA PHE A 202 38.93 -13.85 -10.01
C PHE A 202 38.87 -13.17 -11.37
N THR A 203 38.39 -11.93 -11.45
CA THR A 203 38.37 -11.18 -12.71
C THR A 203 39.79 -10.87 -13.19
N GLY A 204 40.67 -10.39 -12.31
CA GLY A 204 42.09 -10.14 -12.62
C GLY A 204 42.84 -11.42 -13.02
N PHE A 205 42.65 -12.53 -12.31
CA PHE A 205 43.30 -13.81 -12.62
C PHE A 205 42.77 -14.45 -13.92
N SER A 206 41.48 -14.28 -14.21
CA SER A 206 40.87 -14.74 -15.47
C SER A 206 41.37 -13.96 -16.69
N LEU A 207 41.67 -12.67 -16.52
CA LEU A 207 42.26 -11.82 -17.56
C LEU A 207 43.75 -12.13 -17.78
N LEU A 208 44.48 -12.50 -16.73
CA LEU A 208 45.92 -12.79 -16.82
C LEU A 208 46.25 -14.19 -17.35
N LYS A 209 45.35 -15.18 -17.22
CA LYS A 209 45.53 -16.54 -17.78
C LYS A 209 44.23 -17.10 -18.37
N PRO A 210 44.08 -17.13 -19.70
CA PRO A 210 42.97 -17.81 -20.37
C PRO A 210 42.94 -19.31 -20.00
N GLY A 211 41.78 -19.81 -19.54
CA GLY A 211 41.60 -21.23 -19.17
C GLY A 211 41.68 -21.56 -17.67
N SER A 212 41.97 -20.58 -16.82
CA SER A 212 42.04 -20.68 -15.36
C SER A 212 40.75 -21.18 -14.68
N TRP A 213 39.60 -21.00 -15.32
CA TRP A 213 38.29 -21.45 -14.82
C TRP A 213 38.18 -22.98 -14.65
N LYS A 214 38.87 -23.75 -15.49
CA LYS A 214 38.81 -25.23 -15.46
C LYS A 214 39.58 -25.79 -14.25
N ALA A 215 40.73 -25.21 -13.92
CA ALA A 215 41.53 -25.59 -12.76
C ALA A 215 40.83 -25.23 -11.43
N PHE A 216 40.18 -24.06 -11.39
CA PHE A 216 39.40 -23.64 -10.22
C PHE A 216 38.20 -24.55 -9.93
N ARG A 217 37.46 -24.95 -10.98
CA ARG A 217 36.32 -25.87 -10.84
C ARG A 217 36.74 -27.23 -10.27
N ILE A 218 37.93 -27.72 -10.63
CA ILE A 218 38.49 -28.97 -10.09
C ILE A 218 38.83 -28.82 -8.59
N MET A 219 39.46 -27.69 -8.21
CA MET A 219 39.81 -27.40 -6.82
C MET A 219 38.57 -27.29 -5.91
N LEU A 220 37.52 -26.57 -6.36
CA LEU A 220 36.26 -26.44 -5.62
C LEU A 220 35.57 -27.79 -5.40
N VAL A 221 35.47 -28.62 -6.44
CA VAL A 221 34.86 -29.96 -6.34
C VAL A 221 35.69 -30.87 -5.41
N GLY A 222 37.01 -30.67 -5.33
CA GLY A 222 37.88 -31.37 -4.39
C GLY A 222 37.68 -31.00 -2.93
N MET A 223 37.30 -29.75 -2.61
CA MET A 223 37.11 -29.29 -1.22
C MET A 223 35.81 -29.80 -0.57
N PHE A 224 34.79 -30.10 -1.38
CA PHE A 224 33.49 -30.61 -0.90
C PHE A 224 33.34 -32.13 -1.02
N LYS A 225 34.39 -32.84 -1.48
CA LYS A 225 34.50 -34.30 -1.35
C LYS A 225 35.31 -34.64 -0.09
N ARG A 226 34.62 -34.66 1.04
CA ARG A 226 34.92 -35.52 2.19
C ARG A 226 33.63 -36.15 2.64
#